data_AF-A0A2I0NUY4-F1
#
_entry.id   AF-A0A2I0NUY4-F1
#
_cell.length_a   1.000
_cell.length_b   1.000
_cell.length_c   1.000
_cell.angle_alpha   90.00
_cell.angle_beta   90.00
_cell.angle_gamma   90.00
#
_symmetry.space_group_name_H-M   'P 1'
#
loop_
_entity.id
_entity.type
_entity.pdbx_description
1 polymer ?
#
loop_
_entity_poly.entity_id
_entity_poly.type
_entity_poly.pdbx_seq_one_letter_code
_entity_poly.pdbx_strand_id
1 'polypeptide(L)' 'MDFNLTKEQRDIKKAARDFAEGEFPEIAKECDRQEKADLGVIKKACDLGFVGVFIPEEYGGAGYG' A
#
# COMPACT_ATOMS: atom_id res chain seq x y z
N MET A 1 12.91 -21.20 -15.44
CA MET A 1 12.69 -20.14 -14.44
C MET A 1 11.21 -19.80 -14.48
N ASP A 2 10.53 -19.81 -13.34
CA ASP A 2 9.12 -19.41 -13.26
C ASP A 2 9.06 -17.92 -12.92
N PHE A 3 8.25 -17.17 -13.67
CA PHE A 3 8.08 -15.72 -13.53
C PHE A 3 6.68 -15.35 -13.05
N ASN A 4 5.85 -16.34 -12.72
CA ASN A 4 4.52 -16.10 -12.18
C ASN A 4 4.59 -15.63 -10.73
N LEU A 5 3.69 -14.73 -10.37
CA LEU A 5 3.49 -14.35 -8.97
C LEU A 5 2.92 -15.53 -8.17
N THR A 6 3.39 -15.68 -6.94
CA THR A 6 2.77 -16.58 -5.96
C THR A 6 1.33 -16.14 -5.68
N LYS A 7 0.51 -17.03 -5.10
CA LYS A 7 -0.86 -16.67 -4.72
C LYS A 7 -0.87 -15.45 -3.79
N GLU A 8 0.00 -15.45 -2.79
CA GLU A 8 0.11 -14.37 -1.81
C GLU A 8 0.52 -13.03 -2.46
N GLN A 9 1.50 -13.04 -3.37
CA GLN A 9 1.87 -11.84 -4.13
C GLN A 9 0.73 -11.31 -4.99
N ARG A 10 -0.10 -12.20 -5.57
CA ARG A 10 -1.30 -11.79 -6.33
C ARG A 10 -2.35 -11.16 -5.42
N ASP A 11 -2.56 -11.73 -4.24
CA ASP A 11 -3.51 -11.24 -3.25
C ASP A 11 -3.09 -9.85 -2.74
N ILE A 12 -1.80 -9.65 -2.40
CA ILE A 12 -1.23 -8.34 -2.02
C ILE A 12 -1.39 -7.33 -3.17
N LYS A 13 -1.05 -7.72 -4.41
CA LYS A 13 -1.18 -6.85 -5.58
C LYS A 13 -2.63 -6.40 -5.79
N LYS A 14 -3.60 -7.29 -5.59
CA LYS A 14 -5.03 -6.96 -5.70
C LYS A 14 -5.43 -5.98 -4.59
N ALA A 15 -5.08 -6.27 -3.34
CA ALA A 15 -5.42 -5.41 -2.21
C ALA A 15 -4.84 -3.99 -2.35
N ALA A 16 -3.57 -3.89 -2.78
CA ALA A 16 -2.92 -2.60 -3.02
C ALA A 16 -3.60 -1.81 -4.15
N ARG A 17 -4.06 -2.50 -5.21
CA ARG A 17 -4.82 -1.88 -6.30
C ARG A 17 -6.17 -1.35 -5.81
N ASP A 18 -6.94 -2.18 -5.11
CA ASP A 18 -8.27 -1.81 -4.62
C ASP A 18 -8.18 -0.59 -3.67
N PHE A 19 -7.17 -0.55 -2.81
CA PHE A 19 -6.89 0.60 -1.96
C PHE A 19 -6.53 1.85 -2.78
N ALA A 20 -5.62 1.72 -3.75
CA ALA A 20 -5.19 2.85 -4.56
C ALA A 20 -6.35 3.45 -5.38
N GLU A 21 -7.17 2.61 -6.00
CA GLU A 21 -8.33 3.03 -6.80
C GLU A 21 -9.46 3.61 -5.93
N GLY A 22 -9.55 3.23 -4.64
CA GLY A 22 -10.53 3.79 -3.71
C GLY A 22 -10.12 5.13 -3.08
N GLU A 23 -8.87 5.27 -2.65
CA GLU A 23 -8.44 6.46 -1.88
C GLU A 23 -7.88 7.59 -2.74
N PHE A 24 -7.10 7.28 -3.78
CA PHE A 24 -6.30 8.30 -4.47
C PHE A 24 -7.08 9.17 -5.46
N PRO A 25 -8.09 8.71 -6.21
CA PRO A 25 -8.77 9.55 -7.21
C PRO A 25 -9.35 10.85 -6.64
N GLU A 26 -9.82 10.82 -5.40
CA GLU A 26 -10.44 11.97 -4.74
C GLU A 26 -9.41 13.02 -4.30
N ILE A 27 -8.24 12.59 -3.81
CA ILE A 27 -7.28 13.49 -3.16
C ILE A 27 -6.01 13.78 -3.97
N ALA A 28 -5.68 12.97 -4.99
CA ALA A 28 -4.38 13.04 -5.65
C ALA A 28 -4.13 14.38 -6.34
N LYS A 29 -5.11 14.91 -7.08
CA LYS A 29 -4.99 16.20 -7.78
C LYS A 29 -4.83 17.39 -6.83
N GLU A 30 -5.50 17.31 -5.69
CA GLU A 30 -5.46 18.36 -4.66
C GLU A 30 -4.13 18.33 -3.91
N CYS A 31 -3.63 17.15 -3.58
CA CYS A 31 -2.32 16.95 -2.97
C CYS A 31 -1.19 17.47 -3.87
N ASP A 32 -1.23 17.14 -5.16
CA ASP A 32 -0.29 17.63 -6.17
C ASP A 32 -0.29 19.16 -6.27
N ARG A 33 -1.48 19.77 -6.42
CA ARG A 33 -1.61 21.23 -6.55
C ARG A 33 -1.15 22.01 -5.34
N GLN A 34 -1.34 21.46 -4.15
CA GLN A 34 -0.99 22.13 -2.89
C GLN A 34 0.35 21.69 -2.32
N GLU A 35 1.07 20.80 -3.01
CA GLU A 35 2.33 20.22 -2.54
C GLU A 35 2.19 19.66 -1.11
N LYS A 36 1.07 18.97 -0.84
CA LYS A 36 0.76 18.39 0.47
C LYS A 36 0.63 16.88 0.41
N ALA A 37 0.75 16.26 1.58
CA ALA A 37 0.45 14.85 1.77
C ALA A 37 -0.78 14.70 2.67
N ASP A 38 -1.71 13.83 2.29
CA ASP A 38 -2.84 13.44 3.13
C ASP A 38 -2.38 12.40 4.17
N LEU A 39 -2.16 12.86 5.41
CA LEU A 39 -1.75 12.00 6.51
C LEU A 39 -2.80 10.95 6.89
N GLY A 40 -4.08 11.19 6.57
CA GLY A 40 -5.16 10.22 6.78
C GLY A 40 -5.02 9.02 5.84
N VAL A 41 -4.79 9.26 4.55
CA VAL A 41 -4.55 8.20 3.57
C VAL A 41 -3.24 7.46 3.85
N ILE A 42 -2.18 8.17 4.25
CA ILE A 42 -0.93 7.54 4.65
C ILE A 42 -1.14 6.62 5.86
N LYS A 43 -1.84 7.11 6.89
CA LYS A 43 -2.14 6.29 8.08
C LYS A 43 -2.94 5.05 7.70
N LYS A 44 -3.94 5.18 6.84
CA LYS A 44 -4.72 4.05 6.34
C LYS A 44 -3.86 3.03 5.58
N ALA A 45 -2.91 3.48 4.77
CA ALA A 45 -1.96 2.60 4.09
C ALA A 45 -1.05 1.84 5.07
N CYS A 46 -0.60 2.50 6.16
CA CYS A 46 0.14 1.85 7.24
C CYS A 46 -0.71 0.80 7.97
N ASP A 47 -1.94 1.15 8.34
CA ASP A 47 -2.87 0.25 9.04
C ASP A 47 -3.22 -1.00 8.20
N LEU A 48 -3.20 -0.88 6.87
CA LEU A 48 -3.39 -1.99 5.92
C LEU A 48 -2.11 -2.78 5.63
N GLY A 49 -0.97 -2.39 6.20
CA GLY A 49 0.31 -3.08 6.03
C GLY A 49 0.99 -2.84 4.68
N PHE A 50 0.58 -1.83 3.91
CA PHE A 50 1.23 -1.51 2.62
C PHE A 50 2.55 -0.73 2.77
N VAL A 51 2.82 -0.20 3.95
CA VAL A 51 4.04 0.55 4.26
C VAL A 51 4.96 -0.33 5.10
N GLY A 52 6.23 -0.45 4.70
CA GLY A 52 7.20 -1.29 5.42
C GLY A 52 6.90 -2.79 5.33
N VAL A 53 6.29 -3.24 4.23
CA VAL A 53 5.77 -4.62 4.08
C VAL A 53 6.82 -5.71 4.34
N PHE A 54 8.09 -5.42 4.07
CA PHE A 54 9.24 -6.32 4.25
C PHE A 54 9.79 -6.36 5.68
N ILE A 55 9.34 -5.46 6.54
CA ILE A 55 9.78 -5.43 7.94
C ILE A 55 9.24 -6.70 8.62
N PRO A 56 10.08 -7.45 9.37
CA PRO A 56 9.63 -8.62 10.11
C PRO A 56 8.48 -8.32 11.08
N GLU A 57 7.63 -9.33 11.32
CA GLU A 57 6.49 -9.21 12.24
C GLU A 57 6.91 -8.82 13.68
N GLU A 58 8.09 -9.24 14.13
CA GLU A 58 8.62 -8.87 15.46
C GLU A 58 8.85 -7.35 15.64
N TYR A 59 8.94 -6.60 14.54
CA TYR A 59 9.04 -5.14 14.53
C TYR A 59 7.75 -4.46 14.05
N GLY A 60 6.65 -5.21 13.93
CA GLY A 60 5.34 -4.69 13.54
C GLY A 60 5.12 -4.55 12.03
N GLY A 61 5.94 -5.18 11.19
CA GLY A 61 5.71 -5.28 9.75
C GLY A 61 4.98 -6.57 9.34
N ALA A 62 4.89 -6.81 8.03
CA ALA A 62 4.17 -7.97 7.47
C ALA A 62 5.11 -9.12 7.03
N GLY A 63 6.43 -8.95 7.11
CA GLY A 63 7.40 -9.99 6.79
C GLY A 63 7.44 -10.43 5.32
N TYR A 64 6.88 -9.64 4.39
CA TYR A 64 6.80 -9.99 2.96
C TYR A 64 7.98 -9.42 2.16
N GLY A 65 8.78 -10.30 1.53
CA GLY A 65 9.94 -9.95 0.69
C GLY A 65 10.38 -11.07 -0.22
#